data_AF-I5CA67-F1
#
_entry.id   AF-I5CA67-F1
#
_cell.length_a   1.000
_cell.length_b   1.000
_cell.length_c   1.000
_cell.angle_alpha   90.00
_cell.angle_beta   90.00
_cell.angle_gamma   90.00
#
_symmetry.space_group_name_H-M   'P 1'
#
loop_
_entity.id
_entity.type
_entity.pdbx_description
1 polymer ?
#
loop_
_entity_poly.entity_id
_entity_poly.type
_entity_poly.pdbx_seq_one_letter_code
_entity_poly.pdbx_strand_id
1 'polypeptide(L)'
;MNKNAALGTGFLLILLVGFGLWKRYSANYDLSLTQQELAADWTLYGEWFIGTPAEKRMKQVFERVERQVLGQGDILHTWYAQEPGGKLDTLAVFIGGEKPYAGAEVLAVGQMEALIASVVAERRQLPGPEKVKRLWWILLSKRGFPRQKCLSIASFGRIRWW
;
A
#
# COMPACT_ATOMS: atom_id res chain seq x y z
N MET A 1 -5.64 -47.45 -29.71
CA MET A 1 -5.65 -46.23 -28.87
C MET A 1 -4.59 -45.28 -29.41
N ASN A 2 -4.99 -44.09 -29.88
CA ASN A 2 -4.08 -43.20 -30.62
C ASN A 2 -3.10 -42.55 -29.63
N LYS A 3 -1.79 -42.80 -29.76
CA LYS A 3 -0.77 -42.36 -28.78
C LYS A 3 -0.79 -40.84 -28.55
N ASN A 4 -1.23 -40.09 -29.55
CA ASN A 4 -1.38 -38.64 -29.51
C ASN A 4 -2.55 -38.17 -28.64
N ALA A 5 -3.61 -38.99 -28.50
CA ALA A 5 -4.75 -38.67 -27.64
C ALA A 5 -4.39 -38.78 -26.16
N ALA A 6 -3.59 -39.77 -25.76
CA ALA A 6 -3.14 -39.96 -24.38
C ALA A 6 -2.15 -38.87 -23.91
N LEU A 7 -1.32 -38.36 -24.83
CA LEU A 7 -0.40 -37.25 -24.54
C LEU A 7 -1.17 -35.93 -24.31
N GLY A 8 -2.23 -35.69 -25.08
CA GLY A 8 -3.09 -34.50 -24.95
C GLY A 8 -3.84 -34.44 -23.63
N THR A 9 -4.42 -35.57 -23.17
CA THR A 9 -5.12 -35.64 -21.87
C THR A 9 -4.18 -35.44 -20.68
N GLY A 10 -2.96 -36.00 -20.75
CA GLY A 10 -1.94 -35.81 -19.70
C GLY A 10 -1.52 -34.34 -19.55
N PHE A 11 -1.32 -33.64 -20.67
CA PHE A 11 -0.98 -32.21 -20.64
C PHE A 11 -2.12 -31.34 -20.09
N LEU A 12 -3.37 -31.65 -20.47
CA LEU A 12 -4.53 -30.91 -19.98
C LEU A 12 -4.71 -31.05 -18.45
N LEU A 13 -4.46 -32.24 -17.91
CA LEU A 13 -4.50 -32.48 -16.45
C LEU A 13 -3.43 -31.69 -15.71
N ILE A 14 -2.21 -31.61 -16.26
CA ILE A 14 -1.12 -30.82 -15.66
C ILE A 14 -1.47 -29.33 -15.66
N LEU A 15 -2.06 -28.81 -16.73
CA LEU A 15 -2.52 -27.41 -16.79
C LEU A 15 -3.62 -27.12 -15.77
N LEU A 16 -4.59 -28.03 -15.60
CA LEU A 16 -5.67 -27.85 -14.63
C LEU A 16 -5.16 -27.87 -13.18
N VAL A 17 -4.24 -28.80 -12.86
CA VAL A 17 -3.60 -28.86 -11.53
C VAL A 17 -2.73 -27.63 -11.29
N GLY A 18 -1.93 -27.22 -12.27
CA GLY A 18 -1.10 -26.02 -12.21
C GLY A 18 -1.94 -24.75 -12.00
N PHE A 19 -3.07 -24.63 -12.70
CA PHE A 19 -4.00 -23.51 -12.54
C PHE A 19 -4.66 -23.47 -11.16
N GLY A 20 -5.05 -24.63 -10.61
CA GLY A 20 -5.60 -24.74 -9.26
C GLY A 20 -4.61 -24.33 -8.18
N LEU A 21 -3.36 -24.79 -8.28
CA LEU A 21 -2.28 -24.40 -7.37
C LEU A 21 -1.95 -22.91 -7.46
N TRP A 22 -1.96 -22.34 -8.67
CA TRP A 22 -1.71 -20.91 -8.88
C TRP A 22 -2.78 -20.01 -8.24
N LYS A 23 -4.06 -20.38 -8.35
CA LYS A 23 -5.18 -19.69 -7.69
C LYS A 23 -4.99 -19.66 -6.17
N ARG A 24 -4.59 -20.78 -5.57
CA ARG A 24 -4.41 -20.94 -4.13
C ARG A 24 -3.24 -20.10 -3.58
N TYR A 25 -2.15 -19.97 -4.33
CA TYR A 25 -1.01 -19.13 -3.93
C TYR A 25 -1.29 -17.62 -3.98
N SER A 26 -2.31 -17.16 -4.71
CA SER A 26 -2.60 -15.72 -4.87
C SER A 26 -3.43 -15.10 -3.74
N ALA A 27 -3.90 -15.89 -2.76
CA ALA A 27 -4.94 -15.49 -1.81
C ALA A 27 -4.46 -15.29 -0.36
N ASN A 28 -3.15 -15.33 -0.09
CA ASN A 28 -2.59 -15.34 1.27
C ASN A 28 -2.25 -13.92 1.78
N TYR A 29 -3.20 -12.99 1.75
CA TYR A 29 -3.07 -11.72 2.45
C TYR A 29 -4.33 -11.44 3.25
N ASP A 30 -4.16 -10.95 4.47
CA ASP A 30 -5.27 -10.52 5.32
C ASP A 30 -5.44 -9.01 5.19
N LEU A 31 -6.66 -8.57 4.89
CA LEU A 31 -7.00 -7.16 4.73
C LEU A 31 -8.13 -6.82 5.70
N SER A 32 -7.78 -6.10 6.76
CA SER A 32 -8.72 -5.70 7.80
C SER A 32 -9.01 -4.20 7.72
N LEU A 33 -10.28 -3.83 7.94
CA LEU A 33 -10.68 -2.44 8.10
C LEU A 33 -11.08 -2.15 9.53
N THR A 34 -10.43 -1.14 10.10
CA THR A 34 -10.76 -0.61 11.41
C THR A 34 -11.03 0.87 11.27
N GLN A 35 -12.19 1.32 11.75
CA GLN A 35 -12.43 2.75 11.91
C GLN A 35 -11.71 3.17 13.19
N GLN A 36 -10.87 4.19 13.08
CA GLN A 36 -10.20 4.78 14.23
C GLN A 36 -10.34 6.28 14.18
N GLU A 37 -10.68 6.86 15.32
CA GLU A 37 -10.50 8.28 15.54
C GLU A 37 -9.02 8.49 15.86
N LEU A 38 -8.32 9.31 15.07
CA LEU A 38 -7.02 9.83 15.50
C LEU A 38 -7.32 10.88 16.57
N ALA A 39 -7.39 10.39 17.82
CA ALA A 39 -7.74 11.20 18.99
C ALA A 39 -6.65 12.21 19.37
N ALA A 40 -5.43 12.07 18.83
CA ALA A 40 -4.29 12.92 19.11
C ALA A 40 -3.76 13.58 17.84
N ASP A 41 -3.21 14.78 18.00
CA ASP A 41 -2.45 15.45 16.95
C ASP A 41 -1.27 14.57 16.54
N TRP A 42 -1.19 14.30 15.24
CA TRP A 42 -0.17 13.44 14.68
C TRP A 42 0.88 14.30 13.99
N THR A 43 2.11 14.28 14.52
CA THR A 43 3.22 15.06 13.97
C THR A 43 4.19 14.13 13.27
N LEU A 44 4.46 14.43 11.99
CA LEU A 44 5.42 13.71 11.18
C LEU A 44 6.62 14.60 10.83
N TYR A 45 7.81 14.00 10.85
CA TYR A 45 9.08 14.61 10.50
C TYR A 45 9.60 13.94 9.24
N GLY A 46 9.83 14.71 8.18
CA GLY A 46 9.91 14.16 6.82
C GLY A 46 10.44 15.12 5.76
N GLU A 47 10.09 14.81 4.51
CA GLU A 47 10.39 15.63 3.32
C GLU A 47 9.18 15.60 2.38
N TRP A 48 8.80 16.76 1.83
CA TRP A 48 7.81 16.84 0.75
C TRP A 48 8.39 16.42 -0.60
N PHE A 49 7.64 15.59 -1.32
CA PHE A 49 7.84 15.36 -2.74
C PHE A 49 6.63 15.88 -3.53
N ILE A 50 6.90 16.79 -4.47
CA ILE A 50 5.92 17.32 -5.42
C ILE A 50 6.45 17.02 -6.82
N GLY A 51 5.69 16.24 -7.58
CA GLY A 51 6.09 15.80 -8.92
C GLY A 51 5.26 14.62 -9.38
N THR A 52 5.77 13.85 -10.34
CA THR A 52 5.08 12.69 -10.88
C THR A 52 5.59 11.39 -10.26
N PRO A 53 4.76 10.33 -10.16
CA PRO A 53 5.20 9.03 -9.63
C PRO A 53 6.31 8.36 -10.45
N ALA A 54 6.52 8.77 -11.71
CA ALA A 54 7.53 8.22 -12.60
C ALA A 54 8.93 8.85 -12.41
N GLU A 55 9.04 9.93 -11.64
CA GLU A 55 10.30 10.64 -11.45
C GLU A 55 11.27 9.86 -10.57
N LYS A 56 12.53 9.77 -11.02
CA LYS A 56 13.63 9.19 -10.24
C LYS A 56 13.84 9.90 -8.91
N ARG A 57 13.53 11.19 -8.83
CA ARG A 57 13.65 12.00 -7.60
C ARG A 57 12.78 11.45 -6.48
N MET A 58 11.59 10.92 -6.78
CA MET A 58 10.70 10.33 -5.76
C MET A 58 11.40 9.17 -5.05
N LYS A 59 12.02 8.27 -5.83
CA LYS A 59 12.78 7.14 -5.28
C LYS A 59 13.93 7.61 -4.39
N GLN A 60 14.65 8.65 -4.80
CA GLN A 60 15.77 9.20 -4.03
C GLN A 60 15.31 9.84 -2.71
N VAL A 61 14.17 10.54 -2.71
CA VAL A 61 13.55 11.10 -1.49
C VAL A 61 13.16 9.97 -0.54
N PHE A 62 12.44 8.96 -1.04
CA PHE A 62 12.05 7.78 -0.25
C PHE A 62 13.27 7.09 0.39
N GLU A 63 14.30 6.75 -0.39
CA GLU A 63 15.50 6.08 0.12
C GLU A 63 16.29 6.94 1.13
N ARG A 64 16.20 8.28 1.04
CA ARG A 64 16.84 9.19 1.99
C ARG A 64 16.08 9.22 3.32
N VAL A 65 14.77 9.44 3.27
CA VAL A 65 13.91 9.51 4.44
C VAL A 65 13.83 8.15 5.14
N GLU A 66 13.67 7.07 4.37
CA GLU A 66 13.62 5.70 4.90
C GLU A 66 14.85 5.36 5.75
N ARG A 67 16.05 5.74 5.30
CA ARG A 67 17.28 5.53 6.08
C ARG A 67 17.28 6.28 7.41
N GLN A 68 16.75 7.50 7.45
CA GLN A 68 16.66 8.29 8.68
C GLN A 68 15.62 7.70 9.64
N VAL A 69 14.40 7.45 9.14
CA VAL A 69 13.27 6.96 9.92
C VAL A 69 13.52 5.54 10.44
N LEU A 70 13.90 4.61 9.57
CA LEU A 70 14.18 3.23 9.98
C LEU A 70 15.45 3.14 10.85
N GLY A 71 16.43 4.02 10.63
CA GLY A 71 17.63 4.11 11.46
C GLY A 71 17.33 4.46 12.92
N GLN A 72 16.21 5.14 13.19
CA GLN A 72 15.73 5.44 14.53
C GLN A 72 14.76 4.39 15.10
N GLY A 73 14.56 3.28 14.39
CA GLY A 73 13.58 2.24 14.75
C GLY A 73 12.14 2.75 14.71
N ASP A 74 11.85 3.69 13.81
CA ASP A 74 10.53 4.29 13.63
C ASP A 74 9.79 3.70 12.41
N ILE A 75 8.51 4.05 12.25
CA ILE A 75 7.67 3.61 11.14
C ILE A 75 7.70 4.67 10.03
N LEU A 76 7.93 4.22 8.79
CA LEU A 76 7.83 5.09 7.63
C LEU A 76 6.36 5.35 7.28
N HIS A 77 5.95 6.59 7.39
CA HIS A 77 4.64 7.10 7.01
C HIS A 77 4.71 7.82 5.67
N THR A 78 3.61 7.74 4.92
CA THR A 78 3.45 8.42 3.65
C THR A 78 2.07 9.06 3.64
N TRP A 79 2.04 10.38 3.54
CA TRP A 79 0.83 11.19 3.55
C TRP A 79 0.61 11.82 2.17
N TYR A 80 -0.45 11.40 1.48
CA TYR A 80 -0.83 11.95 0.19
C TYR A 80 -1.78 13.14 0.40
N ALA A 81 -1.28 14.36 0.22
CA ALA A 81 -2.12 15.57 0.25
C ALA A 81 -2.99 15.68 -0.99
N GLN A 82 -2.47 15.23 -2.13
CA GLN A 82 -3.21 15.12 -3.39
C GLN A 82 -2.91 13.77 -4.03
N GLU A 83 -3.96 12.94 -4.21
CA GLU A 83 -3.83 11.66 -4.90
C GLU A 83 -3.82 11.91 -6.42
N PRO A 84 -2.87 11.33 -7.18
CA PRO A 84 -2.85 11.44 -8.63
C PRO A 84 -3.99 10.63 -9.25
N GLY A 85 -4.69 11.19 -10.24
CA GLY A 85 -5.69 10.49 -11.06
C GLY A 85 -5.06 9.53 -12.09
N GLY A 86 -3.77 9.70 -12.38
CA GLY A 86 -3.02 8.90 -13.35
C GLY A 86 -1.49 9.01 -13.18
N LYS A 87 -0.74 8.23 -13.98
CA LYS A 87 0.74 8.15 -13.89
C LYS A 87 1.49 9.45 -14.19
N LEU A 88 0.85 10.38 -14.89
CA LEU A 88 1.43 11.66 -15.31
C LEU A 88 0.94 12.82 -14.43
N ASP A 89 0.01 12.55 -13.52
CA ASP A 89 -0.53 13.59 -12.67
C ASP A 89 0.49 13.94 -11.58
N THR A 90 0.54 15.22 -11.24
CA THR A 90 1.34 15.69 -10.12
C THR A 90 0.70 15.21 -8.83
N LEU A 91 1.50 14.61 -7.97
CA LEU A 91 1.14 14.27 -6.61
C LEU A 91 1.97 15.11 -5.65
N ALA A 92 1.35 15.45 -4.52
CA ALA A 92 2.01 16.05 -3.37
C ALA A 92 1.96 15.03 -2.24
N VAL A 93 3.13 14.50 -1.88
CA VAL A 93 3.28 13.48 -0.85
C VAL A 93 4.31 13.91 0.17
N PHE A 94 3.98 13.73 1.44
CA PHE A 94 4.91 13.89 2.54
C PHE A 94 5.36 12.50 3.00
N ILE A 95 6.66 12.29 3.15
CA ILE A 95 7.25 11.01 3.55
C ILE A 95 8.03 11.29 4.83
N GLY A 96 7.76 10.55 5.91
CA GLY A 96 8.36 10.85 7.21
C GLY A 96 8.09 9.81 8.29
N GLY A 97 8.60 10.06 9.49
CA GLY A 97 8.36 9.28 10.71
C GLY A 97 7.78 10.15 11.83
N GLU A 98 7.49 9.57 12.99
CA GLU A 98 7.02 10.29 14.18
C GLU A 98 8.17 10.90 14.99
N LYS A 99 9.41 10.43 14.78
CA LYS A 99 10.59 10.92 15.50
C LYS A 99 11.31 12.02 14.73
N PRO A 100 11.75 13.10 15.40
CA PRO A 100 12.49 14.17 14.76
C PRO A 100 13.91 13.74 14.36
N TYR A 101 14.38 14.28 13.24
CA TYR A 101 15.77 14.16 12.79
C TYR A 101 16.26 15.46 12.17
N ALA A 102 17.58 15.61 12.06
CA ALA A 102 18.20 16.84 11.58
C ALA A 102 17.82 17.12 10.11
N GLY A 103 17.32 18.32 9.84
CA GLY A 103 16.91 18.75 8.50
C GLY A 103 15.54 18.21 8.06
N ALA A 104 14.76 17.61 8.96
CA ALA A 104 13.39 17.19 8.68
C ALA A 104 12.44 18.40 8.60
N GLU A 105 11.55 18.37 7.61
CA GLU A 105 10.35 19.20 7.57
C GLU A 105 9.31 18.63 8.53
N VAL A 106 8.39 19.48 9.03
CA VAL A 106 7.37 19.09 10.00
C VAL A 106 5.98 19.17 9.38
N LEU A 107 5.23 18.08 9.48
CA LEU A 107 3.82 18.02 9.12
C LEU A 107 2.99 17.73 10.37
N ALA A 108 2.22 18.71 10.82
CA ALA A 108 1.24 18.54 11.89
C ALA A 108 -0.13 18.21 11.27
N VAL A 109 -0.67 17.05 11.64
CA VAL A 109 -1.98 16.56 11.23
C VAL A 109 -2.89 16.64 12.45
N GLY A 110 -3.89 17.52 12.40
CA GLY A 110 -4.87 17.65 13.48
C GLY A 110 -5.77 16.43 13.60
N GLN A 111 -6.60 16.42 14.64
CA GLN A 111 -7.59 15.37 14.87
C GLN A 111 -8.46 15.11 13.65
N MET A 112 -8.58 13.84 13.27
CA MET A 112 -9.43 13.41 12.15
C MET A 112 -9.99 12.01 12.39
N GLU A 113 -11.20 11.79 11.90
CA GLU A 113 -11.74 10.44 11.78
C GLU A 113 -11.17 9.79 10.53
N ALA A 114 -10.48 8.66 10.69
CA ALA A 114 -9.86 7.94 9.58
C ALA A 114 -10.36 6.49 9.50
N LEU A 115 -10.49 6.01 8.26
CA LEU A 115 -10.71 4.60 7.98
C LEU A 115 -9.36 3.96 7.67
N ILE A 116 -8.86 3.15 8.60
CA ILE A 116 -7.56 2.51 8.48
C ILE A 116 -7.75 1.13 7.86
N ALA A 117 -7.09 0.92 6.72
CA ALA A 117 -6.94 -0.38 6.10
C ALA A 117 -5.56 -0.94 6.45
N SER A 118 -5.53 -2.09 7.12
CA SER A 118 -4.28 -2.81 7.40
C SER A 118 -4.18 -4.02 6.49
N VAL A 119 -3.01 -4.17 5.85
CA VAL A 119 -2.68 -5.31 5.00
C VAL A 119 -1.52 -6.07 5.61
N VAL A 120 -1.77 -7.31 6.00
CA VAL A 120 -0.73 -8.21 6.49
C VAL A 120 -0.47 -9.26 5.42
N ALA A 121 0.73 -9.23 4.84
CA ALA A 121 1.13 -10.12 3.76
C ALA A 121 2.64 -10.34 3.76
N GLU A 122 3.07 -11.50 3.26
CA GLU A 122 4.49 -11.74 2.93
C GLU A 122 4.90 -10.91 1.70
N ARG A 123 6.17 -10.47 1.65
CA ARG A 123 6.69 -9.60 0.57
C ARG A 123 6.36 -10.06 -0.84
N ARG A 124 6.42 -11.37 -1.10
CA ARG A 124 6.13 -11.97 -2.42
C ARG A 124 4.65 -11.97 -2.79
N GLN A 125 3.77 -11.79 -1.81
CA GLN A 125 2.33 -11.96 -1.93
C GLN A 125 1.58 -10.63 -1.74
N LEU A 126 2.31 -9.52 -1.57
CA LEU A 126 1.71 -8.20 -1.47
C LEU A 126 0.89 -7.89 -2.75
N PRO A 127 -0.43 -7.62 -2.62
CA PRO A 127 -1.24 -7.24 -3.75
C PRO A 127 -0.76 -5.90 -4.32
N GLY A 128 -0.75 -5.79 -5.64
CA GLY A 128 -0.44 -4.51 -6.30
C GLY A 128 -1.43 -3.39 -5.92
N PRO A 129 -1.07 -2.11 -6.13
CA PRO A 129 -1.85 -0.96 -5.67
C PRO A 129 -3.31 -1.00 -6.12
N GLU A 130 -3.55 -1.35 -7.39
CA GLU A 130 -4.90 -1.47 -7.97
C GLU A 130 -5.77 -2.53 -7.29
N LYS A 131 -5.16 -3.64 -6.85
CA LYS A 131 -5.87 -4.70 -6.11
C LYS A 131 -6.24 -4.22 -4.71
N VAL A 132 -5.32 -3.54 -4.02
CA VAL A 132 -5.57 -2.97 -2.69
C VAL A 132 -6.72 -1.96 -2.76
N LYS A 133 -6.68 -1.02 -3.72
CA LYS A 133 -7.76 -0.04 -3.93
C LYS A 133 -9.10 -0.70 -4.18
N ARG A 134 -9.15 -1.73 -5.03
CA ARG A 134 -10.38 -2.47 -5.31
C ARG A 134 -10.95 -3.16 -4.06
N LEU A 135 -10.09 -3.82 -3.28
CA LEU A 135 -10.51 -4.49 -2.05
C LEU A 135 -11.02 -3.49 -1.02
N TRP A 136 -10.33 -2.37 -0.88
CA TRP A 136 -10.74 -1.27 -0.03
C TRP A 136 -12.13 -0.76 -0.40
N TRP A 137 -12.39 -0.54 -1.69
CA TRP A 137 -13.70 -0.16 -2.21
C TRP A 137 -14.80 -1.18 -1.93
N ILE A 138 -14.51 -2.47 -2.13
CA ILE A 138 -15.47 -3.53 -1.80
C ILE A 138 -15.81 -3.49 -0.31
N LEU A 139 -14.82 -3.33 0.55
CA LEU A 139 -15.04 -3.31 1.99
C LEU A 139 -15.78 -2.04 2.47
N LEU A 140 -15.48 -0.87 1.91
CA LEU A 140 -16.22 0.36 2.19
C LEU A 140 -17.69 0.26 1.78
N SER A 141 -17.95 -0.27 0.57
CA SER A 141 -19.32 -0.46 0.07
C SER A 141 -20.13 -1.40 0.97
N LYS A 142 -19.50 -2.46 1.49
CA LYS A 142 -20.14 -3.40 2.42
C LYS A 142 -20.51 -2.77 3.77
N ARG A 143 -19.75 -1.76 4.22
CA ARG A 143 -20.02 -1.02 5.46
C ARG A 143 -20.87 0.23 5.27
N GLY A 144 -21.35 0.51 4.05
CA GLY A 144 -22.26 1.62 3.77
C GLY A 144 -21.60 3.01 3.70
N PHE A 145 -20.27 3.08 3.54
CA PHE A 145 -19.59 4.37 3.42
C PHE A 145 -19.72 4.97 2.01
N PRO A 146 -20.16 6.24 1.86
CA PRO A 146 -20.28 6.91 0.58
C PRO A 146 -18.89 7.31 0.02
N ARG A 147 -18.71 7.18 -1.30
CA ARG A 147 -17.44 7.42 -2.02
C ARG A 147 -16.77 8.78 -1.76
N GLN A 148 -17.51 9.79 -1.35
CA GLN A 148 -17.03 11.18 -1.27
C GLN A 148 -16.31 11.54 0.04
N LYS A 149 -16.34 10.68 1.08
CA LYS A 149 -15.76 11.00 2.40
C LYS A 149 -14.36 10.42 2.65
N CYS A 150 -13.79 9.67 1.73
CA CYS A 150 -12.49 9.04 1.90
C CYS A 150 -11.38 9.93 1.35
N LEU A 151 -11.06 11.02 2.06
CA LEU A 151 -9.88 11.84 1.80
C LEU A 151 -8.72 11.27 2.64
N SER A 152 -7.61 10.96 1.99
CA SER A 152 -6.35 10.41 2.54
C SER A 152 -6.34 8.90 2.86
N ILE A 153 -5.61 8.16 2.02
CA ILE A 153 -5.14 6.81 2.32
C ILE A 153 -3.83 6.98 3.10
N ALA A 154 -3.88 6.86 4.43
CA ALA A 154 -2.67 6.64 5.22
C ALA A 154 -2.28 5.17 5.06
N SER A 155 -1.26 4.89 4.24
CA SER A 155 -0.70 3.54 4.14
C SER A 155 0.14 3.27 5.39
N PHE A 156 -0.49 2.77 6.44
CA PHE A 156 0.20 2.20 7.60
C PHE A 156 0.71 0.81 7.24
N GLY A 157 1.83 0.77 6.52
CA GLY A 157 2.55 -0.46 6.25
C GLY A 157 3.69 -0.62 7.23
N ARG A 158 3.59 -1.55 8.18
CA ARG A 158 4.77 -2.12 8.85
C ARG A 158 5.47 -3.04 7.86
N ILE A 159 6.01 -2.48 6.77
CA ILE A 159 6.79 -3.23 5.79
C ILE A 159 8.16 -3.43 6.41
N ARG A 160 8.33 -4.58 7.07
CA ARG A 160 9.62 -4.99 7.61
C ARG A 160 10.50 -5.44 6.44
N TRP A 161 11.41 -4.57 6.00
CA TRP A 161 12.37 -4.83 4.92
C TRP A 161 13.57 -5.68 5.40
N TRP A 162 13.34 -6.80 6.07
CA TRP A 162 14.41 -7.71 6.48
C TRP A 162 13.90 -9.15 6.45
#